data_AF-A0A0H2UTL2-F1
#
_entry.id   AF-A0A0H2UTL2-F1
#
_cell.length_a   1.000
_cell.length_b   1.000
_cell.length_c   1.000
_cell.angle_alpha   90.00
_cell.angle_beta   90.00
_cell.angle_gamma   90.00
#
_symmetry.space_group_name_H-M   'P 1'
#
loop_
_entity.id
_entity.type
_entity.pdbx_description
1 polymer ?
#
loop_
_entity_poly.entity_id
_entity_poly.type
_entity_poly.pdbx_seq_one_letter_code
_entity_poly.pdbx_strand_id
1 'polypeptide(L)'
;MKQAILDRYQALKCYQNAGLSNQAFRAIAKEPIIDNRLGSSTFWVIWPIEKENQSAKQLLTFLLDLVEMPFELSGQLHETQTLLTRFHPSLLPDHIFWKELASLVDQAFPGKTLSQAGELEKRLHQFRYVISSQQAQSIRNHYKMIEMTDAQALALFLRSKKGPCLWRQAPDYTLMDSARLHNKLRFEDNKVIFPSQEVSYNIKVLLWFHTEFILDSTGFFLNEVDAEVVTEKGIVNGASFNYGTDGPRHWDLDVDPISHHDPQFRRDTLKGFRSPKRVFRQWFRAQKDDFMFSYFNAKGLFAYHNKSSFARVKKSAKQFKRQIHPIKGWF
;
A
#
# COMPACT_ATOMS: atom_id res chain seq x y z
N MET A 1 -36.82 7.97 -13.67
CA MET A 1 -36.39 9.15 -14.45
C MET A 1 -35.76 10.24 -13.59
N LYS A 2 -36.44 10.76 -12.54
CA LYS A 2 -35.87 11.80 -11.65
C LYS A 2 -34.56 11.40 -10.96
N GLN A 3 -34.47 10.18 -10.42
CA GLN A 3 -33.24 9.71 -9.75
C GLN A 3 -32.04 9.63 -10.69
N ALA A 4 -32.21 9.02 -11.87
CA ALA A 4 -31.14 8.92 -12.86
C ALA A 4 -30.61 10.29 -13.34
N ILE A 5 -31.49 11.29 -13.45
CA ILE A 5 -31.08 12.67 -13.76
C ILE A 5 -30.27 13.27 -12.62
N LEU A 6 -30.70 13.05 -11.37
CA LEU A 6 -29.99 13.53 -10.18
C LEU A 6 -28.61 12.86 -10.05
N ASP A 7 -28.52 11.55 -10.20
CA ASP A 7 -27.26 10.80 -10.12
C ASP A 7 -26.27 11.29 -11.17
N ARG A 8 -26.74 11.49 -12.41
CA ARG A 8 -25.94 12.07 -13.49
C ARG A 8 -25.44 13.47 -13.13
N TYR A 9 -26.33 14.34 -12.63
CA TYR A 9 -25.96 15.70 -12.23
C TYR A 9 -24.91 15.70 -11.13
N GLN A 10 -25.05 14.84 -10.11
CA GLN A 10 -24.07 14.72 -9.04
C GLN A 10 -22.71 14.24 -9.55
N ALA A 11 -22.70 13.21 -10.41
CA ALA A 11 -21.44 12.71 -10.98
C ALA A 11 -20.72 13.78 -11.82
N LEU A 12 -21.45 14.53 -12.65
CA LEU A 12 -20.89 15.66 -13.42
C LEU A 12 -20.37 16.77 -12.51
N LYS A 13 -21.12 17.10 -11.45
CA LYS A 13 -20.73 18.11 -10.47
C LYS A 13 -19.45 17.72 -9.75
N CYS A 14 -19.28 16.46 -9.36
CA CYS A 14 -18.05 15.96 -8.76
C CYS A 14 -16.85 16.15 -9.70
N TYR A 15 -16.97 15.76 -10.97
CA TYR A 15 -15.90 15.98 -11.94
C TYR A 15 -15.60 17.47 -12.15
N GLN A 16 -16.63 18.30 -12.26
CA GLN A 16 -16.45 19.75 -12.40
C GLN A 16 -15.74 20.36 -11.19
N ASN A 17 -16.13 19.95 -9.98
CA ASN A 17 -15.48 20.40 -8.74
C ASN A 17 -14.02 19.95 -8.64
N ALA A 18 -13.68 18.78 -9.18
CA ALA A 18 -12.31 18.29 -9.24
C ALA A 18 -11.45 19.01 -10.30
N GLY A 19 -12.04 19.90 -11.11
CA GLY A 19 -11.33 20.67 -12.13
C GLY A 19 -11.24 19.99 -13.50
N LEU A 20 -12.23 19.17 -13.86
CA LEU A 20 -12.31 18.55 -15.19
C LEU A 20 -12.26 19.60 -16.31
N SER A 21 -11.47 19.35 -17.36
CA SER A 21 -11.39 20.23 -18.52
C SER A 21 -12.71 20.30 -19.30
N ASN A 22 -12.92 21.41 -20.01
CA ASN A 22 -14.09 21.56 -20.89
C ASN A 22 -14.14 20.50 -22.00
N GLN A 23 -12.97 20.03 -22.47
CA GLN A 23 -12.90 19.00 -23.50
C GLN A 23 -13.40 17.65 -22.96
N ALA A 24 -12.89 17.23 -21.80
CA ALA A 24 -13.33 15.99 -21.17
C ALA A 24 -14.79 16.06 -20.71
N PHE A 25 -15.23 17.20 -20.20
CA PHE A 25 -16.64 17.42 -19.84
C PHE A 25 -17.57 17.17 -21.03
N ARG A 26 -17.24 17.73 -22.21
CA ARG A 26 -17.99 17.49 -23.45
C ARG A 26 -17.95 16.04 -23.91
N ALA A 27 -16.84 15.33 -23.65
CA ALA A 27 -16.71 13.92 -23.98
C ALA A 27 -17.69 13.08 -23.14
N ILE A 28 -17.67 13.22 -21.82
CA ILE A 28 -18.54 12.43 -20.93
C ILE A 28 -19.99 12.87 -20.91
N ALA A 29 -20.29 14.12 -21.28
CA ALA A 29 -21.66 14.61 -21.37
C ALA A 29 -22.51 13.82 -22.39
N LYS A 30 -21.88 13.07 -23.31
CA LYS A 30 -22.54 12.18 -24.27
C LYS A 30 -22.75 10.76 -23.74
N GLU A 31 -22.05 10.37 -22.68
CA GLU A 31 -22.14 9.02 -22.11
C GLU A 31 -23.51 8.83 -21.44
N PRO A 32 -24.16 7.67 -21.58
CA PRO A 32 -25.47 7.42 -20.99
C PRO A 32 -25.41 7.34 -19.46
N ILE A 33 -24.32 6.80 -18.92
CA ILE A 33 -24.05 6.65 -17.48
C ILE A 33 -22.73 7.35 -17.17
N ILE A 34 -22.72 8.16 -16.11
CA ILE A 34 -21.53 8.86 -15.64
C ILE A 34 -21.27 8.37 -14.22
N ASP A 35 -20.11 7.76 -14.03
CA ASP A 35 -19.62 7.29 -12.74
C ASP A 35 -18.34 8.06 -12.40
N ASN A 36 -18.38 8.81 -11.31
CA ASN A 36 -17.28 9.66 -10.85
C ASN A 36 -16.21 8.91 -10.05
N ARG A 37 -16.32 7.59 -9.89
CA ARG A 37 -15.33 6.81 -9.17
C ARG A 37 -14.08 6.58 -10.00
N LEU A 38 -12.92 6.63 -9.34
CA LEU A 38 -11.64 6.32 -9.94
C LEU A 38 -11.65 4.89 -10.50
N GLY A 39 -11.34 4.77 -11.79
CA GLY A 39 -11.31 3.49 -12.50
C GLY A 39 -12.65 3.01 -13.07
N SER A 40 -13.67 3.86 -13.06
CA SER A 40 -14.93 3.62 -13.80
C SER A 40 -14.72 3.73 -15.32
N SER A 41 -15.70 3.27 -16.11
CA SER A 41 -15.68 3.47 -17.57
C SER A 41 -15.58 4.95 -17.95
N THR A 42 -16.28 5.82 -17.22
CA THR A 42 -16.21 7.28 -17.42
C THR A 42 -14.82 7.83 -17.12
N PHE A 43 -14.15 7.35 -16.07
CA PHE A 43 -12.78 7.76 -15.75
C PHE A 43 -11.82 7.44 -16.91
N TRP A 44 -11.98 6.28 -17.54
CA TRP A 44 -11.14 5.87 -18.67
C TRP A 44 -11.36 6.72 -19.94
N VAL A 45 -12.54 7.33 -20.10
CA VAL A 45 -12.79 8.29 -21.18
C VAL A 45 -12.04 9.60 -20.95
N ILE A 46 -12.02 10.10 -19.72
CA ILE A 46 -11.44 11.42 -19.42
C ILE A 46 -9.94 11.38 -19.17
N TRP A 47 -9.41 10.28 -18.63
CA TRP A 47 -8.01 10.16 -18.22
C TRP A 47 -7.01 10.53 -19.34
N PRO A 48 -7.13 10.01 -20.58
CA PRO A 48 -6.22 10.43 -21.65
C PRO A 48 -6.39 11.90 -22.03
N ILE A 49 -7.61 12.44 -21.99
CA ILE A 49 -7.89 13.85 -22.32
C ILE A 49 -7.23 14.77 -21.28
N GLU A 50 -7.36 14.47 -19.99
CA GLU A 50 -6.75 15.27 -18.93
C GLU A 50 -5.22 15.17 -18.92
N LYS A 51 -4.66 13.99 -19.29
CA LYS A 51 -3.20 13.83 -19.48
C LYS A 51 -2.63 14.76 -20.54
N GLU A 52 -3.37 15.06 -21.60
CA GLU A 52 -2.92 15.96 -22.67
C GLU A 52 -3.11 17.44 -22.30
N ASN A 53 -4.10 17.75 -21.46
CA ASN A 53 -4.51 19.12 -21.16
C ASN A 53 -3.91 19.71 -19.87
N GLN A 54 -3.38 18.87 -18.98
CA GLN A 54 -2.89 19.29 -17.67
C GLN A 54 -1.40 18.99 -17.49
N SER A 55 -0.71 19.84 -16.73
CA SER A 55 0.61 19.48 -16.20
C SER A 55 0.50 18.32 -15.20
N ALA A 56 1.61 17.62 -14.96
CA ALA A 56 1.62 16.45 -14.07
C ALA A 56 1.09 16.77 -12.66
N LYS A 57 1.46 17.92 -12.07
CA LYS A 57 0.96 18.34 -10.76
C LYS A 57 -0.53 18.71 -10.78
N GLN A 58 -1.03 19.34 -11.84
CA GLN A 58 -2.46 19.63 -11.99
C GLN A 58 -3.27 18.34 -12.09
N LEU A 59 -2.80 17.37 -12.89
CA LEU A 59 -3.48 16.09 -13.04
C LEU A 59 -3.52 15.28 -11.74
N LEU A 60 -2.44 15.31 -10.96
CA LEU A 60 -2.44 14.70 -9.62
C LEU A 60 -3.41 15.42 -8.67
N THR A 61 -3.50 16.75 -8.74
CA THR A 61 -4.46 17.52 -7.95
C THR A 61 -5.90 17.12 -8.33
N PHE A 62 -6.21 17.09 -9.63
CA PHE A 62 -7.50 16.61 -10.15
C PHE A 62 -7.84 15.21 -9.61
N LEU A 63 -6.89 14.27 -9.64
CA LEU A 63 -7.10 12.91 -9.15
C LEU A 63 -7.40 12.89 -7.64
N LEU A 64 -6.63 13.62 -6.84
CA LEU A 64 -6.81 13.68 -5.39
C LEU A 64 -8.13 14.36 -5.01
N ASP A 65 -8.58 15.34 -5.78
CA ASP A 65 -9.88 15.99 -5.59
C ASP A 65 -11.02 15.08 -6.00
N LEU A 66 -10.86 14.29 -7.07
CA LEU A 66 -11.85 13.30 -7.51
C LEU A 66 -12.11 12.23 -6.45
N VAL A 67 -11.06 11.77 -5.78
CA VAL A 67 -11.18 10.80 -4.66
C VAL A 67 -11.45 11.47 -3.31
N GLU A 68 -11.65 12.79 -3.31
CA GLU A 68 -11.88 13.60 -2.10
C GLU A 68 -10.82 13.37 -1.01
N MET A 69 -9.56 13.20 -1.41
CA MET A 69 -8.46 12.96 -0.49
C MET A 69 -8.31 14.16 0.47
N PRO A 70 -8.45 13.98 1.80
CA PRO A 70 -8.31 15.08 2.75
C PRO A 70 -6.86 15.54 2.83
N PHE A 71 -6.66 16.74 3.39
CA PHE A 71 -5.32 17.26 3.69
C PHE A 71 -4.53 16.35 4.66
N GLU A 72 -5.22 15.68 5.57
CA GLU A 72 -4.66 14.86 6.64
C GLU A 72 -5.63 13.71 6.93
N LEU A 73 -5.14 12.47 6.86
CA LEU A 73 -5.90 11.29 7.26
C LEU A 73 -6.08 11.27 8.78
N SER A 74 -7.30 11.02 9.23
CA SER A 74 -7.64 10.87 10.64
C SER A 74 -7.24 9.52 11.23
N GLY A 75 -7.12 8.49 10.38
CA GLY A 75 -6.94 7.10 10.79
C GLY A 75 -8.22 6.42 11.26
N GLN A 76 -9.37 7.08 11.14
CA GLN A 76 -10.66 6.51 11.51
C GLN A 76 -11.17 5.54 10.43
N LEU A 77 -11.80 4.45 10.89
CA LEU A 77 -12.39 3.44 10.03
C LEU A 77 -13.41 4.03 9.04
N HIS A 78 -14.30 4.88 9.54
CA HIS A 78 -15.37 5.46 8.72
C HIS A 78 -14.84 6.38 7.61
N GLU A 79 -13.81 7.19 7.88
CA GLU A 79 -13.16 8.00 6.86
C GLU A 79 -12.56 7.12 5.75
N THR A 80 -11.87 6.05 6.14
CA THR A 80 -11.26 5.10 5.20
C THR A 80 -12.33 4.42 4.33
N GLN A 81 -13.43 3.96 4.95
CA GLN A 81 -14.55 3.37 4.22
C GLN A 81 -15.16 4.35 3.22
N THR A 82 -15.38 5.61 3.63
CA THR A 82 -15.89 6.68 2.76
C THR A 82 -14.95 6.93 1.58
N LEU A 83 -13.65 7.08 1.81
CA LEU A 83 -12.65 7.27 0.76
C LEU A 83 -12.66 6.11 -0.25
N LEU A 84 -12.81 4.89 0.23
CA LEU A 84 -12.85 3.70 -0.64
C LEU A 84 -14.09 3.62 -1.53
N THR A 85 -15.19 4.29 -1.17
CA THR A 85 -16.35 4.40 -2.06
C THR A 85 -16.05 5.16 -3.35
N ARG A 86 -14.96 5.94 -3.37
CA ARG A 86 -14.51 6.72 -4.53
C ARG A 86 -13.75 5.90 -5.56
N PHE A 87 -13.49 4.61 -5.30
CA PHE A 87 -12.84 3.71 -6.23
C PHE A 87 -13.85 2.75 -6.84
N HIS A 88 -13.75 2.54 -8.16
CA HIS A 88 -14.60 1.59 -8.86
C HIS A 88 -14.12 0.15 -8.56
N PRO A 89 -15.03 -0.83 -8.32
CA PRO A 89 -14.65 -2.20 -7.99
C PRO A 89 -13.78 -2.89 -9.05
N SER A 90 -13.88 -2.50 -10.33
CA SER A 90 -13.06 -3.09 -11.40
C SER A 90 -11.60 -2.63 -11.39
N LEU A 91 -11.22 -1.64 -10.57
CA LEU A 91 -9.84 -1.18 -10.47
C LEU A 91 -9.03 -2.13 -9.59
N LEU A 92 -8.56 -3.21 -10.21
CA LEU A 92 -7.81 -4.27 -9.53
C LEU A 92 -6.38 -3.84 -9.16
N PRO A 93 -5.73 -4.50 -8.18
CA PRO A 93 -4.37 -4.14 -7.72
C PRO A 93 -3.26 -4.33 -8.77
N ASP A 94 -3.52 -5.08 -9.84
CA ASP A 94 -2.65 -5.32 -10.99
C ASP A 94 -3.08 -4.54 -12.25
N HIS A 95 -3.97 -3.57 -12.12
CA HIS A 95 -4.34 -2.72 -13.24
C HIS A 95 -3.17 -1.83 -13.67
N ILE A 96 -3.02 -1.60 -14.99
CA ILE A 96 -1.92 -0.82 -15.58
C ILE A 96 -1.88 0.63 -15.08
N PHE A 97 -3.05 1.18 -14.72
CA PHE A 97 -3.22 2.51 -14.15
C PHE A 97 -2.26 2.80 -12.99
N TRP A 98 -1.97 1.82 -12.14
CA TRP A 98 -1.08 2.02 -11.00
C TRP A 98 0.36 2.35 -11.43
N LYS A 99 0.82 1.76 -12.54
CA LYS A 99 2.12 2.11 -13.14
C LYS A 99 2.09 3.49 -13.78
N GLU A 100 0.97 3.86 -14.42
CA GLU A 100 0.79 5.21 -14.96
C GLU A 100 0.80 6.27 -13.86
N LEU A 101 0.11 6.01 -12.74
CA LEU A 101 0.09 6.91 -11.59
C LEU A 101 1.50 7.08 -11.00
N ALA A 102 2.23 5.99 -10.80
CA ALA A 102 3.61 6.06 -10.32
C ALA A 102 4.51 6.89 -11.26
N SER A 103 4.41 6.68 -12.57
CA SER A 103 5.13 7.47 -13.57
C SER A 103 4.74 8.95 -13.54
N LEU A 104 3.46 9.26 -13.35
CA LEU A 104 2.97 10.63 -13.23
C LEU A 104 3.55 11.34 -11.99
N VAL A 105 3.61 10.64 -10.85
CA VAL A 105 4.25 11.16 -9.64
C VAL A 105 5.74 11.39 -9.86
N ASP A 106 6.44 10.46 -10.51
CA ASP A 106 7.86 10.61 -10.81
C ASP A 106 8.14 11.84 -11.69
N GLN A 107 7.30 12.09 -12.70
CA GLN A 107 7.38 13.27 -13.55
C GLN A 107 7.06 14.57 -12.80
N ALA A 108 6.07 14.55 -11.90
CA ALA A 108 5.65 15.72 -11.13
C ALA A 108 6.68 16.14 -10.06
N PHE A 109 7.49 15.19 -9.58
CA PHE A 109 8.39 15.37 -8.44
C PHE A 109 9.83 14.91 -8.73
N PRO A 110 10.60 15.68 -9.51
CA PRO A 110 12.01 15.36 -9.76
C PRO A 110 12.84 15.43 -8.46
N GLY A 111 13.78 14.50 -8.30
CA GLY A 111 14.60 14.40 -7.08
C GLY A 111 13.73 14.31 -5.82
N LYS A 112 14.14 15.00 -4.75
CA LYS A 112 13.47 14.95 -3.44
C LYS A 112 12.33 15.96 -3.27
N THR A 113 11.78 16.48 -4.37
CA THR A 113 10.77 17.55 -4.30
C THR A 113 9.46 17.10 -3.66
N LEU A 114 9.12 15.81 -3.68
CA LEU A 114 7.97 15.28 -2.94
C LEU A 114 8.13 15.35 -1.41
N SER A 115 9.36 15.52 -0.91
CA SER A 115 9.61 15.69 0.53
C SER A 115 9.50 17.15 0.99
N GLN A 116 9.25 18.09 0.07
CA GLN A 116 9.10 19.50 0.41
C GLN A 116 7.72 19.76 1.00
N ALA A 117 7.62 20.76 1.88
CA ALA A 117 6.34 21.17 2.43
C ALA A 117 5.39 21.65 1.31
N GLY A 118 4.18 21.09 1.29
CA GLY A 118 3.13 21.49 0.38
C GLY A 118 1.89 20.61 0.55
N GLU A 119 0.74 21.14 0.12
CA GLU A 119 -0.54 20.45 0.24
C GLU A 119 -0.60 19.22 -0.68
N LEU A 120 -0.21 19.38 -1.95
CA LEU A 120 -0.21 18.29 -2.93
C LEU A 120 0.73 17.17 -2.47
N GLU A 121 1.94 17.53 -2.05
CA GLU A 121 2.98 16.62 -1.55
C GLU A 121 2.46 15.79 -0.37
N LYS A 122 1.81 16.45 0.60
CA LYS A 122 1.25 15.79 1.77
C LYS A 122 0.09 14.87 1.43
N ARG A 123 -0.91 15.37 0.69
CA ARG A 123 -2.08 14.58 0.27
C ARG A 123 -1.65 13.37 -0.52
N LEU A 124 -0.70 13.53 -1.45
CA LEU A 124 -0.19 12.45 -2.28
C LEU A 124 0.58 11.40 -1.49
N HIS A 125 1.47 11.80 -0.56
CA HIS A 125 2.15 10.85 0.32
C HIS A 125 1.14 10.00 1.10
N GLN A 126 0.12 10.62 1.69
CA GLN A 126 -0.89 9.92 2.47
C GLN A 126 -1.83 9.08 1.61
N PHE A 127 -2.08 9.49 0.37
CA PHE A 127 -2.89 8.75 -0.58
C PHE A 127 -2.34 7.34 -0.85
N ARG A 128 -1.03 7.13 -0.71
CA ARG A 128 -0.40 5.80 -0.80
C ARG A 128 -0.99 4.78 0.17
N TYR A 129 -1.39 5.22 1.37
CA TYR A 129 -2.03 4.36 2.36
C TYR A 129 -3.47 4.01 1.95
N VAL A 130 -4.21 4.97 1.38
CA VAL A 130 -5.56 4.76 0.86
C VAL A 130 -5.54 3.80 -0.33
N ILE A 131 -4.57 3.95 -1.25
CA ILE A 131 -4.37 3.00 -2.36
C ILE A 131 -4.11 1.59 -1.81
N SER A 132 -3.21 1.43 -0.85
CA SER A 132 -2.97 0.11 -0.26
C SER A 132 -4.19 -0.49 0.42
N SER A 133 -5.00 0.32 1.12
CA SER A 133 -6.29 -0.13 1.67
C SER A 133 -7.26 -0.54 0.57
N GLN A 134 -7.31 0.20 -0.53
CA GLN A 134 -8.17 -0.11 -1.67
C GLN A 134 -7.76 -1.43 -2.31
N GLN A 135 -6.47 -1.65 -2.46
CA GLN A 135 -5.94 -2.88 -3.05
C GLN A 135 -6.23 -4.08 -2.15
N ALA A 136 -6.04 -3.96 -0.84
CA ALA A 136 -6.43 -4.99 0.13
C ALA A 136 -7.94 -5.28 0.05
N GLN A 137 -8.79 -4.24 0.06
CA GLN A 137 -10.24 -4.42 -0.03
C GLN A 137 -10.67 -5.01 -1.38
N SER A 138 -10.00 -4.66 -2.47
CA SER A 138 -10.23 -5.27 -3.79
C SER A 138 -9.94 -6.77 -3.75
N ILE A 139 -8.89 -7.21 -3.08
CA ILE A 139 -8.62 -8.65 -2.91
C ILE A 139 -9.73 -9.31 -2.10
N ARG A 140 -10.15 -8.70 -0.99
CA ARG A 140 -11.23 -9.22 -0.14
C ARG A 140 -12.52 -9.38 -0.94
N ASN A 141 -12.95 -8.35 -1.66
CA ASN A 141 -14.20 -8.35 -2.42
C ASN A 141 -14.25 -9.35 -3.57
N HIS A 142 -13.11 -9.64 -4.23
CA HIS A 142 -13.09 -10.47 -5.44
C HIS A 142 -12.68 -11.93 -5.19
N TYR A 143 -11.94 -12.20 -4.12
CA TYR A 143 -11.30 -13.51 -3.91
C TYR A 143 -11.59 -14.14 -2.54
N LYS A 144 -12.01 -13.37 -1.53
CA LYS A 144 -12.24 -13.90 -0.19
C LYS A 144 -13.64 -14.51 -0.11
N MET A 145 -13.70 -15.79 0.19
CA MET A 145 -14.94 -16.48 0.56
C MET A 145 -15.10 -16.52 2.09
N ILE A 146 -16.28 -16.91 2.57
CA ILE A 146 -16.53 -17.14 4.00
C ILE A 146 -15.46 -18.11 4.53
N GLU A 147 -14.96 -17.84 5.74
CA GLU A 147 -13.87 -18.57 6.42
C GLU A 147 -12.46 -18.45 5.79
N MET A 148 -12.30 -17.75 4.66
CA MET A 148 -10.97 -17.48 4.13
C MET A 148 -10.28 -16.35 4.90
N THR A 149 -8.99 -16.56 5.17
CA THR A 149 -8.06 -15.49 5.55
C THR A 149 -7.75 -14.58 4.36
N ASP A 150 -7.28 -13.35 4.63
CA ASP A 150 -6.82 -12.44 3.58
C ASP A 150 -5.65 -13.05 2.79
N ALA A 151 -4.76 -13.80 3.46
CA ALA A 151 -3.69 -14.55 2.84
C ALA A 151 -4.21 -15.57 1.82
N GLN A 152 -5.25 -16.34 2.13
CA GLN A 152 -5.83 -17.29 1.17
C GLN A 152 -6.43 -16.57 -0.05
N ALA A 153 -7.13 -15.46 0.16
CA ALA A 153 -7.67 -14.63 -0.91
C ALA A 153 -6.55 -14.06 -1.81
N LEU A 154 -5.49 -13.50 -1.20
CA LEU A 154 -4.32 -13.00 -1.93
C LEU A 154 -3.63 -14.13 -2.70
N ALA A 155 -3.53 -15.32 -2.11
CA ALA A 155 -2.93 -16.46 -2.77
C ALA A 155 -3.71 -16.87 -4.04
N LEU A 156 -5.05 -16.78 -4.04
CA LEU A 156 -5.87 -16.99 -5.24
C LEU A 156 -5.56 -15.96 -6.33
N PHE A 157 -5.47 -14.67 -5.97
CA PHE A 157 -5.12 -13.60 -6.89
C PHE A 157 -3.71 -13.79 -7.52
N LEU A 158 -2.74 -14.26 -6.74
CA LEU A 158 -1.37 -14.45 -7.22
C LEU A 158 -1.17 -15.73 -8.08
N ARG A 159 -2.13 -16.65 -8.12
CA ARG A 159 -1.99 -17.95 -8.83
C ARG A 159 -1.72 -17.81 -10.31
N SER A 160 -2.33 -16.84 -10.96
CA SER A 160 -2.16 -16.57 -12.40
C SER A 160 -0.87 -15.80 -12.71
N LYS A 161 -0.12 -15.38 -11.69
CA LYS A 161 1.05 -14.50 -11.84
C LYS A 161 2.36 -15.29 -11.81
N LYS A 162 3.39 -14.75 -12.46
CA LYS A 162 4.74 -15.30 -12.48
C LYS A 162 5.45 -15.08 -11.14
N GLY A 163 5.29 -16.01 -10.20
CA GLY A 163 5.98 -15.95 -8.90
C GLY A 163 7.51 -16.11 -8.92
N PRO A 164 8.19 -15.94 -7.77
CA PRO A 164 9.64 -16.00 -7.68
C PRO A 164 10.18 -17.44 -7.82
N CYS A 165 11.15 -17.62 -8.71
CA CYS A 165 11.86 -18.87 -8.97
C CYS A 165 13.33 -18.60 -9.32
N LEU A 166 14.23 -19.55 -9.05
CA LEU A 166 15.69 -19.38 -9.17
C LEU A 166 16.14 -18.95 -10.58
N TRP A 167 15.46 -19.41 -11.63
CA TRP A 167 15.78 -19.12 -13.03
C TRP A 167 14.97 -17.96 -13.62
N ARG A 168 14.08 -17.32 -12.84
CA ARG A 168 13.21 -16.25 -13.35
C ARG A 168 13.78 -14.88 -13.00
N GLN A 169 14.21 -14.14 -14.01
CA GLN A 169 14.78 -12.81 -13.85
C GLN A 169 13.73 -11.74 -13.51
N ALA A 170 12.52 -11.83 -14.09
CA ALA A 170 11.44 -10.87 -13.88
C ALA A 170 10.16 -11.58 -13.36
N PRO A 171 10.06 -11.87 -12.05
CA PRO A 171 8.82 -12.30 -11.46
C PRO A 171 7.82 -11.14 -11.36
N ASP A 172 6.53 -11.44 -11.44
CA ASP A 172 5.48 -10.45 -11.23
C ASP A 172 5.43 -10.00 -9.77
N TYR A 173 5.74 -10.90 -8.83
CA TYR A 173 5.75 -10.59 -7.41
C TYR A 173 6.94 -11.20 -6.66
N THR A 174 7.30 -10.60 -5.53
CA THR A 174 8.28 -11.11 -4.56
C THR A 174 7.67 -11.27 -3.17
N LEU A 175 8.29 -12.06 -2.28
CA LEU A 175 7.72 -12.46 -0.98
C LEU A 175 8.59 -12.10 0.24
N MET A 176 9.76 -11.51 0.02
CA MET A 176 10.78 -11.31 1.07
C MET A 176 11.44 -9.94 1.03
N ASP A 177 11.25 -9.17 -0.03
CA ASP A 177 11.97 -7.91 -0.24
C ASP A 177 11.54 -6.90 0.81
N SER A 178 12.53 -6.37 1.54
CA SER A 178 12.33 -5.38 2.61
C SER A 178 11.34 -5.77 3.72
N ALA A 179 10.93 -7.04 3.82
CA ALA A 179 9.99 -7.51 4.86
C ALA A 179 10.42 -7.16 6.29
N ARG A 180 11.73 -7.04 6.53
CA ARG A 180 12.33 -6.52 7.77
C ARG A 180 11.66 -5.24 8.27
N LEU A 181 11.35 -4.28 7.38
CA LEU A 181 10.83 -2.96 7.76
C LEU A 181 9.41 -3.03 8.35
N HIS A 182 8.68 -4.12 8.10
CA HIS A 182 7.32 -4.38 8.58
C HIS A 182 7.31 -5.32 9.80
N ASN A 183 8.44 -5.46 10.50
CA ASN A 183 8.55 -6.28 11.71
C ASN A 183 9.06 -5.41 12.88
N LYS A 184 8.46 -4.23 13.07
CA LYS A 184 8.85 -3.28 14.11
C LYS A 184 8.43 -3.78 15.50
N LEU A 185 9.29 -3.55 16.49
CA LEU A 185 9.04 -3.87 17.91
C LEU A 185 9.35 -2.64 18.77
N ARG A 186 8.69 -2.54 19.92
CA ARG A 186 8.97 -1.55 20.97
C ARG A 186 9.73 -2.24 22.11
N PHE A 187 10.62 -1.50 22.77
CA PHE A 187 11.49 -2.01 23.83
C PHE A 187 11.32 -1.14 25.08
N GLU A 188 10.77 -1.71 26.15
CA GLU A 188 10.46 -1.00 27.41
C GLU A 188 10.82 -1.87 28.59
N ASP A 189 11.54 -1.33 29.58
CA ASP A 189 11.89 -2.03 30.83
C ASP A 189 12.42 -3.47 30.63
N ASN A 190 13.34 -3.63 29.67
CA ASN A 190 13.90 -4.93 29.22
C ASN A 190 12.89 -5.93 28.62
N LYS A 191 11.66 -5.49 28.32
CA LYS A 191 10.64 -6.27 27.61
C LYS A 191 10.62 -5.89 26.13
N VAL A 192 10.36 -6.91 25.31
CA VAL A 192 10.13 -6.78 23.87
C VAL A 192 8.62 -6.80 23.65
N ILE A 193 8.08 -5.72 23.08
CA ILE A 193 6.65 -5.54 22.86
C ILE A 193 6.39 -5.58 21.36
N PHE A 194 5.58 -6.57 20.95
CA PHE A 194 5.03 -6.60 19.61
C PHE A 194 3.86 -5.60 19.50
N PRO A 195 3.63 -5.01 18.32
CA PRO A 195 2.41 -4.27 18.06
C PRO A 195 1.17 -5.11 18.37
N SER A 196 0.15 -4.48 18.95
CA SER A 196 -1.05 -5.10 19.51
C SER A 196 -0.77 -6.13 20.61
N GLN A 197 0.46 -6.18 21.14
CA GLN A 197 0.93 -7.22 22.07
C GLN A 197 0.78 -8.65 21.51
N GLU A 198 0.72 -8.79 20.17
CA GLU A 198 0.57 -10.07 19.48
C GLU A 198 1.86 -10.44 18.75
N VAL A 199 2.38 -11.63 19.02
CA VAL A 199 3.58 -12.12 18.31
C VAL A 199 3.26 -12.33 16.84
N SER A 200 3.86 -11.53 15.98
CA SER A 200 3.74 -11.69 14.52
C SER A 200 5.06 -11.45 13.79
N TYR A 201 5.28 -12.28 12.76
CA TYR A 201 6.35 -12.19 11.78
C TYR A 201 5.78 -11.96 10.40
N ASN A 202 5.68 -10.68 10.06
CA ASN A 202 4.96 -10.23 8.89
C ASN A 202 5.76 -10.50 7.62
N ILE A 203 5.07 -10.88 6.55
CA ILE A 203 5.66 -11.03 5.21
C ILE A 203 5.23 -9.88 4.33
N LYS A 204 6.09 -9.52 3.38
CA LYS A 204 5.81 -8.53 2.35
C LYS A 204 5.63 -9.23 1.02
N VAL A 205 4.50 -8.99 0.37
CA VAL A 205 4.24 -9.36 -1.01
C VAL A 205 4.33 -8.09 -1.85
N LEU A 206 5.29 -8.02 -2.77
CA LEU A 206 5.49 -6.85 -3.62
C LEU A 206 5.19 -7.23 -5.07
N LEU A 207 4.17 -6.63 -5.67
CA LEU A 207 3.72 -6.85 -7.03
C LEU A 207 4.19 -5.70 -7.93
N TRP A 208 5.05 -6.01 -8.90
CA TRP A 208 5.65 -5.05 -9.85
C TRP A 208 6.19 -3.77 -9.21
N PHE A 209 6.81 -3.89 -8.03
CA PHE A 209 7.38 -2.80 -7.24
C PHE A 209 6.37 -1.78 -6.65
N HIS A 210 5.20 -1.60 -7.24
CA HIS A 210 4.25 -0.56 -6.85
C HIS A 210 3.21 -1.02 -5.81
N THR A 211 2.65 -2.20 -6.01
CA THR A 211 1.57 -2.72 -5.16
C THR A 211 2.18 -3.57 -4.05
N GLU A 212 1.93 -3.18 -2.79
CA GLU A 212 2.44 -3.86 -1.61
C GLU A 212 1.30 -4.43 -0.77
N PHE A 213 1.48 -5.67 -0.32
CA PHE A 213 0.65 -6.26 0.72
C PHE A 213 1.53 -6.74 1.85
N ILE A 214 1.13 -6.44 3.08
CA ILE A 214 1.74 -6.99 4.29
C ILE A 214 0.75 -7.95 4.92
N LEU A 215 1.20 -9.18 5.17
CA LEU A 215 0.40 -10.19 5.88
C LEU A 215 1.01 -10.46 7.24
N ASP A 216 0.18 -10.47 8.27
CA ASP A 216 0.57 -10.91 9.60
C ASP A 216 0.66 -12.45 9.70
N SER A 217 1.01 -12.96 10.88
CA SER A 217 1.18 -14.41 11.10
C SER A 217 -0.12 -15.20 11.13
N THR A 218 -1.27 -14.53 11.28
CA THR A 218 -2.60 -15.16 11.21
C THR A 218 -3.21 -15.03 9.81
N GLY A 219 -2.56 -14.28 8.92
CA GLY A 219 -2.92 -14.16 7.51
C GLY A 219 -3.89 -13.03 7.22
N PHE A 220 -3.95 -12.00 8.06
CA PHE A 220 -4.70 -10.77 7.81
C PHE A 220 -3.80 -9.73 7.14
N PHE A 221 -4.40 -8.87 6.30
CA PHE A 221 -3.71 -7.69 5.79
C PHE A 221 -3.38 -6.72 6.92
N LEU A 222 -2.22 -6.09 6.82
CA LEU A 222 -1.83 -4.96 7.63
C LEU A 222 -1.77 -3.72 6.73
N ASN A 223 -2.60 -2.72 7.04
CA ASN A 223 -2.62 -1.43 6.37
C ASN A 223 -2.61 -0.31 7.41
N GLU A 224 -1.97 0.81 7.08
CA GLU A 224 -1.93 2.01 7.92
C GLU A 224 -3.33 2.59 8.16
N VAL A 225 -4.17 2.50 7.14
CA VAL A 225 -5.61 2.72 7.18
C VAL A 225 -6.26 1.50 6.55
N ASP A 226 -7.10 0.78 7.29
CA ASP A 226 -7.80 -0.42 6.79
C ASP A 226 -9.31 -0.18 6.78
N ALA A 227 -9.98 -0.76 5.80
CA ALA A 227 -11.40 -0.58 5.53
C ALA A 227 -12.33 -1.41 6.43
N GLU A 228 -11.81 -2.45 7.08
CA GLU A 228 -12.56 -3.40 7.91
C GLU A 228 -12.20 -3.23 9.39
N VAL A 229 -10.92 -3.03 9.73
CA VAL A 229 -10.48 -2.95 11.13
C VAL A 229 -9.22 -2.10 11.33
N VAL A 230 -9.28 -1.13 12.25
CA VAL A 230 -8.10 -0.36 12.66
C VAL A 230 -7.36 -1.09 13.79
N THR A 231 -6.08 -1.39 13.60
CA THR A 231 -5.24 -2.07 14.59
C THR A 231 -3.88 -1.40 14.74
N GLU A 232 -3.27 -1.45 15.93
CA GLU A 232 -1.90 -0.94 16.15
C GLU A 232 -0.90 -1.63 15.22
N LYS A 233 -0.99 -2.97 15.06
CA LYS A 233 -0.11 -3.71 14.13
C LYS A 233 -0.27 -3.27 12.67
N GLY A 234 -1.49 -2.90 12.24
CA GLY A 234 -1.75 -2.30 10.93
C GLY A 234 -1.07 -0.95 10.77
N ILE A 235 -1.25 -0.04 11.73
CA ILE A 235 -0.66 1.31 11.71
C ILE A 235 0.88 1.26 11.72
N VAL A 236 1.46 0.36 12.51
CA VAL A 236 2.92 0.28 12.72
C VAL A 236 3.65 -0.42 11.57
N ASN A 237 3.07 -1.48 11.02
CA ASN A 237 3.73 -2.37 10.05
C ASN A 237 3.03 -2.44 8.70
N GLY A 238 2.04 -1.58 8.45
CA GLY A 238 1.17 -1.62 7.29
C GLY A 238 1.88 -1.49 5.94
N ALA A 239 1.11 -1.80 4.91
CA ALA A 239 1.48 -1.68 3.52
C ALA A 239 1.23 -0.27 2.97
N SER A 240 2.18 0.22 2.18
CA SER A 240 2.03 1.46 1.41
C SER A 240 2.36 1.23 -0.07
N PHE A 241 1.56 1.82 -0.96
CA PHE A 241 1.82 1.83 -2.40
C PHE A 241 3.15 2.54 -2.70
N ASN A 242 3.92 2.11 -3.70
CA ASN A 242 5.17 2.78 -4.07
C ASN A 242 5.00 3.58 -5.37
N TYR A 243 5.31 4.86 -5.32
CA TYR A 243 5.43 5.70 -6.53
C TYR A 243 6.80 5.55 -7.18
N GLY A 244 7.84 5.31 -6.38
CA GLY A 244 9.19 5.13 -6.89
C GLY A 244 9.39 3.84 -7.68
N THR A 245 10.58 3.73 -8.26
CA THR A 245 11.13 2.51 -8.86
C THR A 245 12.31 2.01 -8.04
N ASP A 246 12.73 0.77 -8.29
CA ASP A 246 13.87 0.19 -7.57
C ASP A 246 15.12 1.07 -7.70
N GLY A 247 15.86 1.20 -6.60
CA GLY A 247 17.01 2.10 -6.50
C GLY A 247 16.71 3.48 -5.89
N PRO A 248 17.39 4.55 -6.32
CA PRO A 248 17.31 5.87 -5.67
C PRO A 248 15.92 6.50 -5.65
N ARG A 249 15.12 6.29 -6.70
CA ARG A 249 13.78 6.90 -6.79
C ARG A 249 12.81 6.39 -5.73
N HIS A 250 12.96 5.15 -5.28
CA HIS A 250 12.24 4.66 -4.11
C HIS A 250 12.53 5.51 -2.86
N TRP A 251 13.78 5.95 -2.65
CA TRP A 251 14.08 6.81 -1.50
C TRP A 251 13.42 8.17 -1.64
N ASP A 252 13.59 8.80 -2.80
CA ASP A 252 13.10 10.16 -3.04
C ASP A 252 11.57 10.29 -2.96
N LEU A 253 10.84 9.28 -3.46
CA LEU A 253 9.38 9.32 -3.55
C LEU A 253 8.65 8.56 -2.45
N ASP A 254 9.26 7.53 -1.87
CA ASP A 254 8.56 6.62 -0.95
C ASP A 254 9.05 6.69 0.49
N VAL A 255 10.34 7.01 0.71
CA VAL A 255 10.97 6.93 2.05
C VAL A 255 11.22 8.30 2.66
N ASP A 256 11.88 9.21 1.94
CA ASP A 256 12.20 10.55 2.44
C ASP A 256 10.95 11.38 2.82
N PRO A 257 9.83 11.31 2.05
CA PRO A 257 8.59 12.02 2.38
C PRO A 257 7.96 11.66 3.74
N ILE A 258 8.22 10.46 4.27
CA ILE A 258 7.64 9.94 5.52
C ILE A 258 7.82 10.93 6.67
N SER A 259 9.03 11.49 6.80
CA SER A 259 9.38 12.37 7.92
C SER A 259 8.56 13.67 7.97
N HIS A 260 8.07 14.13 6.81
CA HIS A 260 7.35 15.40 6.67
C HIS A 260 5.84 15.21 6.51
N HIS A 261 5.41 14.13 5.86
CA HIS A 261 4.05 14.02 5.33
C HIS A 261 3.22 12.91 5.95
N ASP A 262 3.80 12.05 6.80
CA ASP A 262 3.03 11.03 7.52
C ASP A 262 1.84 11.64 8.27
N PRO A 263 0.74 10.89 8.46
CA PRO A 263 -0.36 11.41 9.23
C PRO A 263 -0.08 11.43 10.72
N GLN A 264 -0.68 12.38 11.43
CA GLN A 264 -0.41 12.60 12.85
C GLN A 264 -0.71 11.34 13.69
N PHE A 265 -1.85 10.66 13.44
CA PHE A 265 -2.21 9.44 14.18
C PHE A 265 -1.15 8.34 14.04
N ARG A 266 -0.55 8.21 12.85
CA ARG A 266 0.51 7.24 12.59
C ARG A 266 1.79 7.63 13.30
N ARG A 267 2.20 8.90 13.24
CA ARG A 267 3.38 9.39 13.97
C ARG A 267 3.27 9.12 15.47
N ASP A 268 2.10 9.35 16.06
CA ASP A 268 1.86 9.10 17.47
C ASP A 268 1.91 7.61 17.82
N THR A 269 1.30 6.77 16.99
CA THR A 269 1.29 5.31 17.17
C THR A 269 2.68 4.68 16.98
N LEU A 270 3.52 5.24 16.09
CA LEU A 270 4.87 4.73 15.81
C LEU A 270 5.89 5.01 16.91
N LYS A 271 5.57 5.85 17.91
CA LYS A 271 6.51 6.22 18.98
C LYS A 271 7.05 4.97 19.69
N GLY A 272 8.38 4.86 19.76
CA GLY A 272 9.07 3.75 20.42
C GLY A 272 9.22 2.48 19.56
N PHE A 273 8.48 2.32 18.46
CA PHE A 273 8.64 1.20 17.55
C PHE A 273 9.85 1.37 16.64
N ARG A 274 10.63 0.30 16.47
CA ARG A 274 11.85 0.30 15.66
C ARG A 274 11.91 -0.95 14.78
N SER A 275 12.32 -0.80 13.53
CA SER A 275 12.59 -1.94 12.64
C SER A 275 13.91 -2.65 13.03
N PRO A 276 14.03 -3.97 12.82
CA PRO A 276 15.27 -4.71 13.02
C PRO A 276 16.37 -4.17 12.12
N LYS A 277 17.62 -4.11 12.55
CA LYS A 277 18.75 -3.64 11.72
C LYS A 277 19.19 -4.71 10.71
N ARG A 278 19.66 -4.29 9.53
CA ARG A 278 20.24 -5.21 8.53
C ARG A 278 21.75 -5.42 8.80
N VAL A 279 22.08 -6.23 9.81
CA VAL A 279 23.49 -6.49 10.22
C VAL A 279 23.78 -7.99 10.21
N PHE A 280 24.65 -8.46 9.30
CA PHE A 280 24.84 -9.90 9.06
C PHE A 280 25.79 -10.61 10.03
N ARG A 281 26.81 -9.93 10.59
CA ARG A 281 27.75 -10.53 11.56
C ARG A 281 28.21 -9.50 12.60
N GLN A 282 28.57 -10.01 13.78
CA GLN A 282 29.09 -9.22 14.90
C GLN A 282 30.44 -8.54 14.60
N TRP A 283 31.27 -9.14 13.73
CA TRP A 283 32.65 -8.71 13.46
C TRP A 283 32.77 -7.49 12.53
N PHE A 284 31.69 -7.10 11.83
CA PHE A 284 31.75 -6.09 10.76
C PHE A 284 31.35 -4.66 11.19
N ARG A 285 31.13 -4.37 12.48
CA ARG A 285 30.84 -3.00 12.98
C ARG A 285 31.35 -2.71 14.39
N ALA A 286 31.53 -1.41 14.65
CA ALA A 286 32.23 -0.80 15.78
C ALA A 286 31.54 -0.88 17.17
N GLN A 287 30.31 -1.41 17.30
CA GLN A 287 29.62 -1.52 18.60
C GLN A 287 28.89 -2.87 18.72
N LYS A 288 29.13 -3.60 19.81
CA LYS A 288 28.50 -4.91 20.11
C LYS A 288 26.95 -4.82 20.13
N ASP A 289 26.41 -3.66 20.47
CA ASP A 289 24.97 -3.43 20.64
C ASP A 289 24.20 -3.47 19.31
N ASP A 290 24.82 -3.11 18.19
CA ASP A 290 24.16 -3.10 16.88
C ASP A 290 23.72 -4.49 16.43
N PHE A 291 24.48 -5.53 16.78
CA PHE A 291 24.14 -6.91 16.44
C PHE A 291 22.98 -7.44 17.29
N MET A 292 22.73 -6.89 18.49
CA MET A 292 21.56 -7.25 19.30
C MET A 292 20.25 -6.84 18.61
N PHE A 293 20.24 -5.74 17.85
CA PHE A 293 19.08 -5.33 17.06
C PHE A 293 19.02 -5.98 15.67
N SER A 294 19.90 -6.93 15.35
CA SER A 294 19.97 -7.51 14.00
C SER A 294 18.76 -8.39 13.66
N TYR A 295 18.25 -8.21 12.44
CA TYR A 295 17.25 -9.07 11.80
C TYR A 295 17.68 -10.54 11.69
N PHE A 296 19.01 -10.78 11.64
CA PHE A 296 19.60 -12.10 11.42
C PHE A 296 20.08 -12.78 12.70
N ASN A 297 20.15 -12.05 13.82
CA ASN A 297 20.64 -12.59 15.09
C ASN A 297 19.56 -13.42 15.80
N ALA A 298 19.83 -14.71 16.02
CA ALA A 298 18.91 -15.64 16.68
C ALA A 298 18.88 -15.51 18.22
N LYS A 299 19.79 -14.71 18.79
CA LYS A 299 19.89 -14.36 20.21
C LYS A 299 19.68 -12.86 20.45
N GLY A 300 19.25 -12.13 19.41
CA GLY A 300 19.04 -10.68 19.46
C GLY A 300 17.67 -10.31 20.01
N LEU A 301 17.43 -9.01 20.17
CA LEU A 301 16.20 -8.43 20.69
C LEU A 301 14.97 -8.66 19.79
N PHE A 302 15.18 -8.91 18.49
CA PHE A 302 14.12 -9.27 17.55
C PHE A 302 13.93 -10.80 17.41
N ALA A 303 14.71 -11.60 18.12
CA ALA A 303 14.59 -13.05 18.10
C ALA A 303 13.45 -13.54 18.99
N TYR A 304 12.92 -14.72 18.69
CA TYR A 304 11.91 -15.37 19.52
C TYR A 304 12.13 -16.88 19.47
N HIS A 305 12.09 -17.56 20.61
CA HIS A 305 12.45 -18.99 20.79
C HIS A 305 13.69 -19.41 19.98
N ASN A 306 14.82 -18.73 20.17
CA ASN A 306 16.10 -19.05 19.52
C ASN A 306 16.07 -19.05 17.97
N LYS A 307 15.13 -18.33 17.36
CA LYS A 307 15.07 -18.10 15.92
C LYS A 307 15.10 -16.61 15.65
N SER A 308 15.95 -16.21 14.70
CA SER A 308 16.01 -14.82 14.24
C SER A 308 14.72 -14.41 13.55
N SER A 309 14.42 -13.11 13.56
CA SER A 309 13.27 -12.55 12.85
C SER A 309 13.30 -12.95 11.36
N PHE A 310 14.46 -12.90 10.70
CA PHE A 310 14.62 -13.39 9.33
C PHE A 310 14.20 -14.85 9.13
N ALA A 311 14.61 -15.75 10.03
CA ALA A 311 14.26 -17.16 9.90
C ALA A 311 12.75 -17.39 10.03
N ARG A 312 12.08 -16.59 10.86
CA ARG A 312 10.63 -16.65 11.07
C ARG A 312 9.86 -16.07 9.88
N VAL A 313 10.23 -14.89 9.39
CA VAL A 313 9.66 -14.31 8.16
C VAL A 313 9.84 -15.25 6.97
N LYS A 314 11.04 -15.86 6.82
CA LYS A 314 11.30 -16.85 5.76
C LYS A 314 10.39 -18.08 5.87
N LYS A 315 10.09 -18.53 7.09
CA LYS A 315 9.15 -19.63 7.34
C LYS A 315 7.73 -19.22 6.92
N SER A 316 7.26 -18.06 7.35
CA SER A 316 5.94 -17.51 6.97
C SER A 316 5.80 -17.37 5.45
N ALA A 317 6.81 -16.82 4.77
CA ALA A 317 6.80 -16.66 3.32
C ALA A 317 6.77 -18.01 2.58
N LYS A 318 7.48 -19.03 3.10
CA LYS A 318 7.41 -20.39 2.56
C LYS A 318 6.03 -21.02 2.74
N GLN A 319 5.38 -20.78 3.88
CA GLN A 319 4.02 -21.25 4.13
C GLN A 319 3.03 -20.57 3.18
N PHE A 320 3.11 -19.24 3.03
CA PHE A 320 2.28 -18.49 2.09
C PHE A 320 2.49 -18.95 0.63
N LYS A 321 3.75 -19.16 0.20
CA LYS A 321 4.05 -19.67 -1.14
C LYS A 321 3.35 -21.00 -1.46
N ARG A 322 3.16 -21.87 -0.45
CA ARG A 322 2.43 -23.14 -0.60
C ARG A 322 0.92 -22.93 -0.77
N GLN A 323 0.36 -21.84 -0.25
CA GLN A 323 -1.06 -21.50 -0.46
C GLN A 323 -1.33 -21.05 -1.91
N ILE A 324 -0.35 -20.36 -2.52
CA ILE A 324 -0.42 -19.94 -3.93
C ILE A 324 -0.45 -21.16 -4.83
N HIS A 325 0.53 -22.07 -4.69
CA HIS A 325 0.61 -23.29 -5.49
C HIS A 325 0.49 -24.52 -4.57
N PRO A 326 -0.73 -24.90 -4.16
CA PRO A 326 -0.91 -26.11 -3.37
C PRO A 326 -0.47 -27.30 -4.21
N ILE A 327 0.31 -28.20 -3.61
CA ILE A 327 0.62 -29.49 -4.23
C ILE A 327 -0.72 -30.26 -4.27
N LYS A 328 -1.19 -30.63 -5.47
CA LYS A 328 -2.39 -31.47 -5.61
C LYS A 328 -2.19 -32.76 -4.81
N GLY A 329 -3.10 -33.06 -3.88
CA GLY A 329 -3.13 -34.33 -3.13
C GLY A 329 -3.11 -34.24 -1.60
N TRP A 330 -3.19 -33.06 -1.00
CA TRP A 330 -3.44 -32.88 0.43
C TRP A 330 -4.67 -31.97 0.63
N PHE A 331 -5.84 -32.53 0.33
CA PHE A 331 -7.13 -32.11 0.88
C PHE A 331 -7.82 -33.35 1.41
#